data_AF-A0A0W1F236-F1
#
_entry.id   AF-A0A0W1F236-F1
#
_cell.length_a   1.000
_cell.length_b   1.000
_cell.length_c   1.000
_cell.angle_alpha   90.00
_cell.angle_beta   90.00
_cell.angle_gamma   90.00
#
_symmetry.space_group_name_H-M   'P 1'
#
loop_
_entity.id
_entity.type
_entity.pdbx_description
1 polymer ?
#
loop_
_entity_poly.entity_id
_entity_poly.type
_entity_poly.pdbx_seq_one_letter_code
_entity_poly.pdbx_strand_id
1 'polypeptide(L)'
;MRQIQEAFRSDGARIYVDASVLIHCYEMSRSAREELLNALDSFGPKVRIPVWSAKETWDHTRALRTKWPLKATAKTLSNYMARFRSESLRYVDERTFGDMSMEQFSRELDGFLATGEALAKRAEHIDPGHDDANARLLPFIAGHALTSDMTIIYDEVNRTGEARYSHDVPPGFGDGGVRNQNGEGEEGEGSAQLKGKKRNRFGDLIMWLEALQDCGAPEAKHLVIVTRDNTKKDWVYNPERVATDEGGLLQNGGLITLPLPLLAQEAKFRCPHLEGIHVISLEMLTHILRTGHGARVTNLVRALQPDVGNPRGSVRDGRAERRGESAEGEPVAVSFGSSDMIFEPGEDTEGPVWRAVNALRAEGWSITNAAAAALTEYMHQVNADQAKQIGRGIVAASNDDALKPIELAQHVLNGDEYSAEIRANLLVGMLGETYFDENGEPRKPTAHSDITGILFDHAGDADTRVAYEATIATTLDPFRKLYLALPGEPERGIPIELQLSGSRLIGCQADGKDLLEMNAPESRQLVSGGKSEEMPVTDLLAALAREFVVPETMLTLEGPTNFQIELPERIGFVGWGPNSGELLR
;
A
#
# COMPACT_ATOMS: atom_id res chain seq x y z
N MET A 1 9.94 -11.73 -11.37
CA MET A 1 10.23 -10.31 -11.05
C MET A 1 11.45 -9.79 -11.81
N ARG A 2 12.62 -10.43 -11.68
CA ARG A 2 13.90 -10.00 -12.29
C ARG A 2 13.83 -9.61 -13.78
N GLN A 3 13.22 -10.46 -14.62
CA GLN A 3 13.08 -10.17 -16.06
C GLN A 3 12.32 -8.88 -16.36
N ILE A 4 11.32 -8.52 -15.54
CA ILE A 4 10.56 -7.28 -15.71
C ILE A 4 11.45 -6.10 -15.29
N GLN A 5 12.15 -6.19 -14.15
CA GLN A 5 13.09 -5.16 -13.72
C GLN A 5 14.20 -4.92 -14.77
N GLU A 6 14.73 -5.98 -15.37
CA GLU A 6 15.68 -5.90 -16.49
C GLU A 6 15.07 -5.18 -17.71
N ALA A 7 13.81 -5.49 -18.05
CA ALA A 7 13.10 -4.80 -19.12
C ALA A 7 13.00 -3.28 -18.87
N PHE A 8 12.68 -2.84 -17.65
CA PHE A 8 12.63 -1.39 -17.32
C PHE A 8 14.00 -0.70 -17.38
N ARG A 9 15.08 -1.43 -17.06
CA ARG A 9 16.46 -0.92 -17.13
C ARG A 9 16.99 -0.84 -18.55
N SER A 10 16.51 -1.70 -19.45
CA SER A 10 16.93 -1.75 -20.86
C SER A 10 16.65 -0.43 -21.60
N ASP A 11 17.63 0.06 -22.36
CA ASP A 11 17.47 1.26 -23.19
C ASP A 11 16.45 1.06 -24.31
N GLY A 12 16.25 -0.19 -24.75
CA GLY A 12 15.27 -0.57 -25.76
C GLY A 12 13.86 -0.81 -25.22
N ALA A 13 13.56 -0.44 -23.98
CA ALA A 13 12.23 -0.65 -23.42
C ALA A 13 11.20 0.32 -24.00
N ARG A 14 10.02 -0.20 -24.34
CA ARG A 14 8.83 0.57 -24.70
C ARG A 14 7.73 0.27 -23.69
N ILE A 15 7.36 1.28 -22.91
CA ILE A 15 6.39 1.18 -21.81
C ILE A 15 5.11 1.87 -22.25
N TYR A 16 4.08 1.09 -22.57
CA TYR A 16 2.78 1.57 -23.00
C TYR A 16 1.83 1.68 -21.82
N VAL A 17 1.28 2.86 -21.60
CA VAL A 17 0.32 3.11 -20.52
C VAL A 17 -1.11 2.98 -21.05
N ASP A 18 -1.85 2.03 -20.47
CA ASP A 18 -3.26 1.80 -20.78
C ASP A 18 -4.14 2.96 -20.27
N ALA A 19 -5.29 3.17 -20.92
CA ALA A 19 -6.29 4.14 -20.49
C ALA A 19 -6.75 3.89 -19.05
N SER A 20 -6.84 2.63 -18.62
CA SER A 20 -7.24 2.29 -17.24
C SER A 20 -6.34 2.92 -16.16
N VAL A 21 -5.04 3.05 -16.44
CA VAL A 21 -4.07 3.71 -15.56
C VAL A 21 -4.26 5.22 -15.60
N LEU A 22 -4.37 5.80 -16.80
CA LEU A 22 -4.57 7.25 -17.00
C LEU A 22 -5.88 7.73 -16.39
N ILE A 23 -6.96 6.96 -16.53
CA ILE A 23 -8.26 7.24 -15.94
C ILE A 23 -8.17 7.20 -14.41
N HIS A 24 -7.41 6.26 -13.84
CA HIS A 24 -7.23 6.15 -12.40
C HIS A 24 -6.56 7.40 -11.79
N CYS A 25 -5.76 8.16 -12.54
CA CYS A 25 -5.22 9.45 -12.09
C CYS A 25 -6.30 10.48 -11.68
N TYR A 26 -7.53 10.34 -12.17
CA TYR A 26 -8.67 11.17 -11.75
C TYR A 26 -9.33 10.70 -10.45
N GLU A 27 -9.07 9.45 -10.04
CA GLU A 27 -9.63 8.85 -8.83
C GLU A 27 -8.68 8.94 -7.63
N MET A 28 -7.38 9.08 -7.89
CA MET A 28 -6.33 9.18 -6.87
C MET A 28 -6.17 10.60 -6.31
N SER A 29 -5.56 10.70 -5.13
CA SER A 29 -5.14 11.98 -4.56
C SER A 29 -4.09 12.68 -5.45
N ARG A 30 -3.97 14.01 -5.30
CA ARG A 30 -2.95 14.78 -6.02
C ARG A 30 -1.54 14.22 -5.81
N SER A 31 -1.15 13.93 -4.57
CA SER A 31 0.18 13.40 -4.25
C SER A 31 0.43 12.04 -4.89
N ALA A 32 -0.54 11.11 -4.84
CA ALA A 32 -0.41 9.80 -5.47
C ALA A 32 -0.28 9.89 -7.01
N ARG A 33 -1.06 10.79 -7.63
CA ARG A 33 -0.96 11.06 -9.07
C ARG A 33 0.40 11.64 -9.45
N GLU A 34 0.92 12.61 -8.70
CA GLU A 34 2.24 13.18 -8.97
C GLU A 34 3.35 12.14 -8.80
N GLU A 35 3.29 11.29 -7.76
CA GLU A 35 4.24 10.18 -7.60
C GLU A 35 4.25 9.25 -8.82
N LEU A 36 3.07 8.84 -9.30
CA LEU A 36 2.96 7.98 -10.50
C LEU A 36 3.51 8.68 -11.76
N LEU A 37 3.07 9.91 -12.03
CA LEU A 37 3.45 10.61 -13.26
C LEU A 37 4.93 11.00 -13.26
N ASN A 38 5.49 11.43 -12.13
CA ASN A 38 6.91 11.72 -12.01
C ASN A 38 7.75 10.44 -12.16
N ALA A 39 7.28 9.32 -11.60
CA ALA A 39 7.94 8.03 -11.79
C ALA A 39 7.92 7.60 -13.27
N LEU A 40 6.80 7.78 -13.98
CA LEU A 40 6.74 7.51 -15.41
C LEU A 40 7.63 8.47 -16.23
N ASP A 41 7.59 9.77 -15.94
CA ASP A 41 8.44 10.79 -16.58
C ASP A 41 9.94 10.46 -16.41
N SER A 42 10.33 9.82 -15.30
CA SER A 42 11.71 9.41 -15.05
C SER A 42 12.26 8.38 -16.05
N PHE A 43 11.37 7.59 -16.69
CA PHE A 43 11.74 6.69 -17.78
C PHE A 43 11.87 7.40 -19.14
N GLY A 44 11.53 8.69 -19.21
CA GLY A 44 11.71 9.55 -20.37
C GLY A 44 11.05 9.02 -21.65
N PRO A 45 11.77 8.93 -22.78
CA PRO A 45 11.19 8.55 -24.07
C PRO A 45 10.75 7.09 -24.16
N LYS A 46 11.04 6.25 -23.15
CA LYS A 46 10.58 4.87 -23.07
C LYS A 46 9.07 4.80 -22.84
N VAL A 47 8.49 5.79 -22.15
CA VAL A 47 7.05 5.85 -21.90
C VAL A 47 6.32 6.36 -23.12
N ARG A 48 5.31 5.60 -23.53
CA ARG A 48 4.47 5.82 -24.69
C ARG A 48 3.01 5.71 -24.29
N ILE A 49 2.17 6.56 -24.88
CA ILE A 49 0.73 6.52 -24.69
C ILE A 49 0.09 6.26 -26.05
N PRO A 50 -0.52 5.08 -26.26
CA PRO A 50 -1.32 4.83 -27.46
C PRO A 50 -2.37 5.92 -27.66
N VAL A 51 -2.56 6.35 -28.90
CA VAL A 51 -3.53 7.39 -29.26
C VAL A 51 -4.93 6.96 -28.84
N TRP A 52 -5.23 5.66 -28.94
CA TRP A 52 -6.48 5.12 -28.45
C TRP A 52 -6.66 5.28 -26.93
N SER A 53 -5.61 5.02 -26.14
CA SER A 53 -5.63 5.21 -24.69
C SER A 53 -5.85 6.68 -24.32
N ALA A 54 -5.20 7.60 -25.03
CA ALA A 54 -5.40 9.04 -24.88
C ALA A 54 -6.85 9.45 -25.18
N LYS A 55 -7.43 8.91 -26.26
CA LYS A 55 -8.83 9.15 -26.64
C LYS A 55 -9.80 8.64 -25.58
N GLU A 56 -9.61 7.43 -25.07
CA GLU A 56 -10.46 6.87 -24.02
C GLU A 56 -10.40 7.69 -22.73
N THR A 57 -9.20 8.12 -22.35
CA THR A 57 -9.00 9.02 -21.21
C THR A 57 -9.75 10.34 -21.41
N TRP A 58 -9.64 10.95 -22.59
CA TRP A 58 -10.37 12.18 -22.93
C TRP A 58 -11.90 12.01 -22.89
N ASP A 59 -12.41 10.92 -23.45
CA ASP A 59 -13.84 10.62 -23.42
C ASP A 59 -14.34 10.40 -21.98
N HIS A 60 -13.54 9.76 -21.13
CA HIS A 60 -13.80 9.62 -19.70
C HIS A 60 -13.88 10.98 -19.00
N THR A 61 -12.90 11.86 -19.23
CA THR A 61 -12.86 13.23 -18.66
C THR A 61 -14.09 14.04 -19.02
N ARG A 62 -14.61 13.90 -20.24
CA ARG A 62 -15.85 14.57 -20.66
C ARG A 62 -17.11 13.96 -20.05
N ALA A 63 -17.06 12.67 -19.71
CA ALA A 63 -18.17 11.94 -19.11
C ALA A 63 -18.20 12.01 -17.58
N LEU A 64 -17.13 12.50 -16.93
CA LEU A 64 -17.03 12.62 -15.47
C LEU A 64 -18.13 13.56 -14.92
N ARG A 65 -19.14 12.96 -14.29
CA ARG A 65 -20.29 13.69 -13.71
C ARG A 65 -20.13 14.00 -12.22
N THR A 66 -19.28 13.27 -11.51
CA THR A 66 -19.22 13.32 -10.04
C THR A 66 -17.86 13.85 -9.60
N LYS A 67 -17.84 15.01 -8.93
CA LYS A 67 -16.62 15.61 -8.37
C LYS A 67 -16.22 15.04 -7.00
N TRP A 68 -17.10 14.29 -6.35
CA TRP A 68 -16.95 13.87 -4.96
C TRP A 68 -17.13 12.35 -4.80
N PRO A 69 -16.07 11.55 -4.97
CA PRO A 69 -16.16 10.09 -4.95
C PRO A 69 -16.66 9.54 -3.60
N LEU A 70 -16.30 10.21 -2.49
CA LEU A 70 -16.65 9.77 -1.14
C LEU A 70 -18.05 10.19 -0.69
N LYS A 71 -18.79 10.97 -1.49
CA LYS A 71 -20.10 11.51 -1.06
C LYS A 71 -21.10 10.44 -0.67
N ALA A 72 -21.21 9.38 -1.49
CA ALA A 72 -22.13 8.28 -1.21
C ALA A 72 -21.71 7.49 0.04
N THR A 73 -20.41 7.25 0.20
CA THR A 73 -19.83 6.56 1.36
C THR A 73 -20.03 7.35 2.64
N ALA A 74 -19.70 8.66 2.63
CA ALA A 74 -19.90 9.57 3.75
C ALA A 74 -21.37 9.62 4.19
N LYS A 75 -22.30 9.75 3.23
CA LYS A 75 -23.74 9.72 3.52
C LYS A 75 -24.20 8.39 4.12
N THR A 76 -23.67 7.29 3.60
CA THR A 76 -23.97 5.95 4.11
C THR A 76 -23.48 5.79 5.55
N LEU A 77 -22.26 6.26 5.84
CA LEU A 77 -21.69 6.28 7.19
C LEU A 77 -22.54 7.14 8.14
N SER A 78 -22.92 8.37 7.75
CA SER A 78 -23.82 9.20 8.56
C SER A 78 -25.15 8.50 8.88
N ASN A 79 -25.73 7.79 7.90
CA ASN A 79 -26.97 7.04 8.13
C ASN A 79 -26.76 5.87 9.13
N TYR A 80 -25.63 5.16 9.03
CA TYR A 80 -25.28 4.10 9.97
C TYR A 80 -25.03 4.65 11.38
N MET A 81 -24.34 5.78 11.51
CA MET A 81 -24.12 6.48 12.78
C MET A 81 -25.45 6.89 13.43
N ALA A 82 -26.36 7.50 12.67
CA ALA A 82 -27.69 7.86 13.17
C ALA A 82 -28.50 6.63 13.61
N ARG A 83 -28.44 5.54 12.85
CA ARG A 83 -29.09 4.27 13.22
C ARG A 83 -28.48 3.67 14.47
N PHE A 84 -27.15 3.62 14.56
CA PHE A 84 -26.41 3.13 15.72
C PHE A 84 -26.82 3.90 16.98
N ARG A 85 -26.89 5.25 16.91
CA ARG A 85 -27.42 6.07 18.01
C ARG A 85 -28.79 5.61 18.50
N SER A 86 -29.72 5.42 17.56
CA SER A 86 -31.10 5.05 17.89
C SER A 86 -31.24 3.64 18.47
N GLU A 87 -30.45 2.68 17.97
CA GLU A 87 -30.47 1.30 18.43
C GLU A 87 -29.74 1.16 19.78
N SER A 88 -28.58 1.80 19.96
CA SER A 88 -27.82 1.71 21.21
C SER A 88 -28.61 2.24 22.41
N LEU A 89 -29.29 3.38 22.27
CA LEU A 89 -30.13 3.94 23.35
C LEU A 89 -31.39 3.10 23.66
N ARG A 90 -31.78 2.17 22.78
CA ARG A 90 -32.94 1.30 23.00
C ARG A 90 -32.65 0.19 24.01
N TYR A 91 -31.41 -0.27 24.09
CA TYR A 91 -31.02 -1.43 24.89
C TYR A 91 -30.20 -1.09 26.13
N VAL A 92 -29.85 0.19 26.31
CA VAL A 92 -29.10 0.67 27.48
C VAL A 92 -30.05 1.24 28.52
N ASP A 93 -29.90 0.79 29.76
CA ASP A 93 -30.52 1.33 30.96
C ASP A 93 -29.47 1.56 32.08
N GLU A 94 -29.90 2.09 33.23
CA GLU A 94 -29.03 2.33 34.40
C GLU A 94 -28.35 1.07 34.96
N ARG A 95 -28.78 -0.13 34.55
CA ARG A 95 -28.22 -1.41 35.01
C ARG A 95 -27.26 -2.03 34.00
N THR A 96 -27.18 -1.46 32.79
CA THR A 96 -26.43 -2.03 31.66
C THR A 96 -24.93 -1.88 31.85
N PHE A 97 -24.49 -0.74 32.39
CA PHE A 97 -23.09 -0.46 32.68
C PHE A 97 -22.89 -0.40 34.20
N GLY A 98 -21.87 -1.10 34.71
CA GLY A 98 -21.58 -1.16 36.14
C GLY A 98 -20.79 0.05 36.66
N ASP A 99 -20.20 0.81 35.75
CA ASP A 99 -19.20 1.85 35.94
C ASP A 99 -19.58 3.18 35.27
N MET A 100 -20.62 3.20 34.45
CA MET A 100 -21.04 4.37 33.67
C MET A 100 -22.55 4.63 33.80
N SER A 101 -22.93 5.89 34.04
CA SER A 101 -24.34 6.30 34.02
C SER A 101 -24.88 6.41 32.58
N MET A 102 -26.20 6.28 32.40
CA MET A 102 -26.85 6.49 31.10
C MET A 102 -26.57 7.88 30.50
N GLU A 103 -26.45 8.90 31.35
CA GLU A 103 -26.15 10.27 30.94
C GLU A 103 -24.70 10.43 30.47
N GLN A 104 -23.76 9.72 31.10
CA GLN A 104 -22.36 9.65 30.65
C GLN A 104 -22.29 8.91 29.31
N PHE A 105 -22.90 7.73 29.21
CA PHE A 105 -22.95 6.95 27.97
C PHE A 105 -23.53 7.74 26.81
N SER A 106 -24.68 8.39 27.00
CA SER A 106 -25.30 9.21 25.95
C SER A 106 -24.39 10.36 25.52
N ARG A 107 -23.63 10.97 26.45
CA ARG A 107 -22.72 12.07 26.14
C ARG A 107 -21.50 11.59 25.37
N GLU A 108 -20.90 10.48 25.77
CA GLU A 108 -19.75 9.88 25.08
C GLU A 108 -20.15 9.39 23.70
N LEU A 109 -21.30 8.73 23.57
CA LEU A 109 -21.87 8.32 22.29
C LEU A 109 -22.11 9.52 21.38
N ASP A 110 -22.72 10.60 21.88
CA ASP A 110 -22.93 11.81 21.10
C ASP A 110 -21.62 12.48 20.68
N GLY A 111 -20.59 12.48 21.54
CA GLY A 111 -19.26 12.99 21.22
C GLY A 111 -18.55 12.19 20.13
N PHE A 112 -18.57 10.86 20.25
CA PHE A 112 -18.04 9.94 19.25
C PHE A 112 -18.74 10.14 17.88
N LEU A 113 -20.08 10.14 17.88
CA LEU A 113 -20.87 10.33 16.66
C LEU A 113 -20.64 11.72 16.04
N ALA A 114 -20.56 12.78 16.85
CA ALA A 114 -20.28 14.12 16.35
C ALA A 114 -18.90 14.21 15.69
N THR A 115 -17.89 13.54 16.26
CA THR A 115 -16.54 13.47 15.69
C THR A 115 -16.55 12.70 14.37
N GLY A 116 -17.18 11.53 14.35
CA GLY A 116 -17.35 10.72 13.15
C GLY A 116 -18.11 11.45 12.04
N GLU A 117 -19.21 12.12 12.36
CA GLU A 117 -19.98 12.94 11.42
C GLU A 117 -19.16 14.13 10.89
N ALA A 118 -18.37 14.79 11.74
CA ALA A 118 -17.52 15.90 11.31
C ALA A 118 -16.46 15.42 10.31
N LEU A 119 -15.83 14.26 10.54
CA LEU A 119 -14.90 13.64 9.60
C LEU A 119 -15.60 13.21 8.30
N ALA A 120 -16.76 12.57 8.40
CA ALA A 120 -17.54 12.17 7.24
C ALA A 120 -17.94 13.37 6.36
N LYS A 121 -18.37 14.49 6.96
CA LYS A 121 -18.70 15.73 6.24
C LYS A 121 -17.49 16.36 5.57
N ARG A 122 -16.32 16.33 6.20
CA ARG A 122 -15.06 16.77 5.57
C ARG A 122 -14.74 15.88 4.36
N ALA A 123 -14.85 14.57 4.53
CA ALA A 123 -14.61 13.60 3.45
C ALA A 123 -15.60 13.72 2.29
N GLU A 124 -16.87 14.06 2.57
CA GLU A 124 -17.93 14.22 1.57
C GLU A 124 -17.55 15.22 0.45
N HIS A 125 -16.76 16.24 0.79
CA HIS A 125 -16.40 17.34 -0.11
C HIS A 125 -14.97 17.22 -0.65
N ILE A 126 -14.28 16.11 -0.42
CA ILE A 126 -12.96 15.88 -1.01
C ILE A 126 -13.14 15.76 -2.52
N ASP A 127 -12.64 16.76 -3.24
CA ASP A 127 -12.48 16.76 -4.68
C ASP A 127 -11.06 16.24 -4.98
N PRO A 128 -10.90 15.18 -5.81
CA PRO A 128 -9.59 14.71 -6.27
C PRO A 128 -8.79 15.76 -7.08
N GLY A 129 -9.42 16.91 -7.36
CA GLY A 129 -8.87 18.02 -8.11
C GLY A 129 -8.85 17.67 -9.58
N HIS A 130 -10.02 17.42 -10.18
CA HIS A 130 -10.09 17.04 -11.60
C HIS A 130 -9.45 18.08 -12.54
N ASP A 131 -9.55 19.37 -12.20
CA ASP A 131 -8.93 20.44 -12.99
C ASP A 131 -7.40 20.40 -12.86
N ASP A 132 -6.87 20.18 -11.64
CA ASP A 132 -5.44 19.93 -11.41
C ASP A 132 -4.98 18.65 -12.11
N ALA A 133 -5.82 17.61 -12.13
CA ALA A 133 -5.57 16.37 -12.84
C ALA A 133 -5.44 16.61 -14.34
N ASN A 134 -6.35 17.38 -14.93
CA ASN A 134 -6.28 17.78 -16.33
C ASN A 134 -5.02 18.59 -16.63
N ALA A 135 -4.71 19.57 -15.78
CA ALA A 135 -3.55 20.44 -15.96
C ALA A 135 -2.23 19.66 -15.96
N ARG A 136 -2.15 18.57 -15.20
CA ARG A 136 -0.97 17.69 -15.16
C ARG A 136 -0.98 16.58 -16.21
N LEU A 137 -2.12 15.90 -16.39
CA LEU A 137 -2.23 14.67 -17.17
C LEU A 137 -2.31 14.93 -18.67
N LEU A 138 -2.97 16.01 -19.12
CA LEU A 138 -3.07 16.29 -20.56
C LEU A 138 -1.71 16.64 -21.19
N PRO A 139 -0.85 17.47 -20.57
CA PRO A 139 0.52 17.67 -21.07
C PRO A 139 1.35 16.39 -21.06
N PHE A 140 1.20 15.55 -20.03
CA PHE A 140 1.85 14.25 -19.96
C PHE A 140 1.41 13.34 -21.13
N ILE A 141 0.11 13.21 -21.36
CA ILE A 141 -0.44 12.48 -22.51
C ILE A 141 0.11 13.02 -23.82
N ALA A 142 0.07 14.34 -24.02
CA ALA A 142 0.56 14.95 -25.25
C ALA A 142 2.07 14.75 -25.47
N GLY A 143 2.87 14.78 -24.40
CA GLY A 143 4.32 14.58 -24.46
C GLY A 143 4.74 13.14 -24.77
N HIS A 144 3.90 12.16 -24.42
CA HIS A 144 4.19 10.73 -24.58
C HIS A 144 3.32 10.03 -25.64
N ALA A 145 2.38 10.73 -26.28
CA ALA A 145 1.48 10.15 -27.28
C ALA A 145 2.25 9.56 -28.46
N LEU A 146 1.81 8.39 -28.93
CA LEU A 146 2.33 7.78 -30.15
C LEU A 146 1.91 8.56 -31.39
N THR A 147 2.76 8.48 -32.43
CA THR A 147 2.45 8.98 -33.77
C THR A 147 2.07 7.80 -34.68
N SER A 148 1.02 7.08 -34.30
CA SER A 148 0.54 5.87 -34.98
C SER A 148 -0.14 6.19 -36.32
N ASP A 149 0.00 5.30 -37.32
CA ASP A 149 -0.80 5.38 -38.54
C ASP A 149 -2.14 4.69 -38.30
N MET A 150 -3.09 5.46 -37.77
CA MET A 150 -4.41 4.96 -37.44
C MET A 150 -5.16 4.41 -38.66
N THR A 151 -4.83 4.83 -39.88
CA THR A 151 -5.50 4.34 -41.10
C THR A 151 -5.19 2.86 -41.29
N ILE A 152 -3.90 2.50 -41.22
CA ILE A 152 -3.45 1.10 -41.36
C ILE A 152 -4.05 0.24 -40.24
N ILE A 153 -4.08 0.77 -39.02
CA ILE A 153 -4.63 0.05 -37.86
C ILE A 153 -6.13 -0.20 -38.05
N TYR A 154 -6.90 0.81 -38.46
CA TYR A 154 -8.34 0.63 -38.71
C TYR A 154 -8.61 -0.35 -39.86
N ASP A 155 -7.82 -0.32 -40.93
CA ASP A 155 -7.94 -1.29 -42.03
C ASP A 155 -7.69 -2.73 -41.54
N GLU A 156 -6.70 -2.93 -40.67
CA GLU A 156 -6.42 -4.23 -40.07
C GLU A 156 -7.53 -4.68 -39.11
N VAL A 157 -8.04 -3.78 -38.27
CA VAL A 157 -9.16 -4.06 -37.36
C VAL A 157 -10.41 -4.41 -38.15
N ASN A 158 -10.72 -3.70 -39.23
CA ASN A 158 -11.86 -4.01 -40.11
C ASN A 158 -11.71 -5.40 -40.75
N ARG A 159 -10.49 -5.80 -41.12
CA ARG A 159 -10.21 -7.10 -41.75
C ARG A 159 -10.23 -8.26 -40.76
N THR A 160 -9.75 -8.06 -39.53
CA THR A 160 -9.46 -9.17 -38.60
C THR A 160 -10.29 -9.14 -37.32
N GLY A 161 -10.80 -7.98 -36.91
CA GLY A 161 -11.43 -7.75 -35.61
C GLY A 161 -12.60 -8.68 -35.34
N GLU A 162 -13.52 -8.83 -36.31
CA GLU A 162 -14.70 -9.69 -36.13
C GLU A 162 -14.33 -11.19 -36.03
N ALA A 163 -13.33 -11.64 -36.80
CA ALA A 163 -12.85 -13.01 -36.74
C ALA A 163 -12.13 -13.28 -35.40
N ARG A 164 -11.26 -12.35 -34.95
CA ARG A 164 -10.58 -12.45 -33.66
C ARG A 164 -11.58 -12.50 -32.51
N TYR A 165 -12.55 -11.60 -32.52
CA TYR A 165 -13.63 -11.56 -31.54
C TYR A 165 -14.47 -12.86 -31.55
N SER A 166 -14.83 -13.37 -32.73
CA SER A 166 -15.67 -14.57 -32.85
C SER A 166 -15.00 -15.86 -32.39
N HIS A 167 -13.67 -15.89 -32.40
CA HIS A 167 -12.83 -17.05 -32.07
C HIS A 167 -12.04 -16.87 -30.76
N ASP A 168 -12.42 -15.90 -29.92
CA ASP A 168 -11.77 -15.61 -28.63
C ASP A 168 -10.24 -15.41 -28.75
N VAL A 169 -9.81 -14.78 -29.85
CA VAL A 169 -8.40 -14.46 -30.09
C VAL A 169 -8.07 -13.13 -29.40
N PRO A 170 -7.09 -13.10 -28.47
CA PRO A 170 -6.74 -11.89 -27.74
C PRO A 170 -6.11 -10.82 -28.65
N PRO A 171 -6.11 -9.54 -28.28
CA PRO A 171 -6.80 -8.97 -27.11
C PRO A 171 -8.22 -8.47 -27.45
N GLY A 172 -9.04 -8.19 -26.43
CA GLY A 172 -10.32 -7.48 -26.55
C GLY A 172 -11.56 -8.35 -26.76
N PHE A 173 -11.44 -9.69 -26.81
CA PHE A 173 -12.61 -10.55 -26.98
C PHE A 173 -13.55 -10.52 -25.76
N GLY A 174 -13.04 -10.15 -24.58
CA GLY A 174 -13.82 -10.02 -23.35
C GLY A 174 -14.75 -8.81 -23.30
N ASP A 175 -14.56 -7.81 -24.18
CA ASP A 175 -15.25 -6.52 -24.10
C ASP A 175 -16.67 -6.51 -24.67
N GLY A 176 -16.94 -7.38 -25.65
CA GLY A 176 -18.28 -7.56 -26.18
C GLY A 176 -19.06 -8.48 -25.25
N GLY A 177 -19.93 -7.90 -24.42
CA GLY A 177 -20.65 -8.62 -23.35
C GLY A 177 -21.28 -9.96 -23.77
N VAL A 178 -21.51 -10.83 -22.78
CA VAL A 178 -21.97 -12.23 -22.88
C VAL A 178 -22.84 -12.49 -24.12
N ARG A 179 -22.38 -13.38 -25.01
CA ARG A 179 -23.20 -13.98 -26.07
C ARG A 179 -24.40 -14.65 -25.40
N ASN A 180 -25.59 -14.06 -25.53
CA ASN A 180 -26.83 -14.80 -25.24
C ASN A 180 -26.87 -15.98 -26.23
N GLN A 181 -26.79 -17.20 -25.72
CA GLN A 181 -26.81 -18.44 -26.51
C GLN A 181 -28.17 -18.75 -27.15
N ASN A 182 -29.16 -17.87 -26.97
CA ASN A 182 -30.45 -17.98 -27.65
C ASN A 182 -30.41 -17.08 -28.89
N GLY A 183 -30.09 -17.69 -30.02
CA GLY A 183 -30.03 -17.06 -31.34
C GLY A 183 -31.40 -16.62 -31.86
N GLU A 184 -32.00 -15.61 -31.23
CA GLU A 184 -33.07 -14.83 -31.83
C GLU A 184 -32.57 -13.41 -32.02
N GLY A 185 -32.32 -13.08 -33.29
CA GLY A 185 -31.84 -11.78 -33.71
C GLY A 185 -32.87 -10.69 -33.45
N GLU A 186 -32.44 -9.63 -32.76
CA GLU A 186 -33.01 -8.32 -32.98
C GLU A 186 -32.26 -7.68 -34.16
N GLU A 187 -32.60 -8.11 -35.38
CA GLU A 187 -32.51 -7.24 -36.56
C GLU A 187 -33.63 -6.20 -36.46
N GLY A 188 -33.44 -5.24 -35.55
CA GLY A 188 -34.26 -4.04 -35.46
C GLY A 188 -33.49 -2.87 -36.04
N GLU A 189 -33.79 -2.50 -37.30
CA GLU A 189 -33.48 -1.18 -37.83
C GLU A 189 -34.12 -0.11 -36.96
N GLY A 190 -33.34 0.44 -36.04
CA GLY A 190 -33.78 1.51 -35.16
C GLY A 190 -32.74 1.73 -34.10
N SER A 191 -31.95 2.79 -34.31
CA SER A 191 -30.99 3.48 -33.43
C SER A 191 -31.18 3.34 -31.89
N ALA A 192 -31.12 2.11 -31.38
CA ALA A 192 -31.04 1.83 -29.97
C ALA A 192 -29.61 2.16 -29.53
N GLN A 193 -29.49 3.16 -28.66
CA GLN A 193 -28.28 3.56 -27.96
C GLN A 193 -27.55 2.33 -27.40
N LEU A 194 -26.60 1.80 -28.17
CA LEU A 194 -25.71 0.73 -27.75
C LEU A 194 -24.94 1.21 -26.52
N LYS A 195 -25.24 0.63 -25.34
CA LYS A 195 -24.52 0.88 -24.09
C LYS A 195 -23.00 0.75 -24.31
N GLY A 196 -22.23 1.65 -23.70
CA GLY A 196 -20.85 2.02 -24.02
C GLY A 196 -19.85 0.93 -24.43
N LYS A 197 -19.94 -0.29 -23.90
CA LYS A 197 -19.02 -1.40 -24.26
C LYS A 197 -19.22 -1.91 -25.70
N LYS A 198 -20.45 -1.93 -26.24
CA LYS A 198 -20.68 -2.37 -27.64
C LYS A 198 -20.16 -1.37 -28.68
N ARG A 199 -19.92 -0.11 -28.29
CA ARG A 199 -19.40 0.94 -29.19
C ARG A 199 -17.88 0.92 -29.31
N ASN A 200 -17.18 0.23 -28.40
CA ASN A 200 -15.72 0.18 -28.32
C ASN A 200 -15.19 -1.26 -28.17
N ARG A 201 -15.74 -2.20 -28.94
CA ARG A 201 -15.37 -3.63 -28.84
C ARG A 201 -13.99 -3.99 -29.39
N PHE A 202 -13.30 -3.04 -30.04
CA PHE A 202 -11.98 -3.27 -30.64
C PHE A 202 -10.91 -2.33 -30.06
N GLY A 203 -11.20 -1.61 -28.98
CA GLY A 203 -10.27 -0.64 -28.39
C GLY A 203 -8.95 -1.29 -27.96
N ASP A 204 -9.04 -2.39 -27.24
CA ASP A 204 -7.88 -3.19 -26.82
C ASP A 204 -7.04 -3.69 -28.02
N LEU A 205 -7.69 -4.10 -29.12
CA LEU A 205 -7.00 -4.50 -30.35
C LEU A 205 -6.30 -3.32 -31.04
N ILE A 206 -6.93 -2.15 -31.07
CA ILE A 206 -6.32 -0.93 -31.63
C ILE A 206 -5.06 -0.57 -30.82
N MET A 207 -5.16 -0.51 -29.50
CA MET A 207 -4.04 -0.21 -28.62
C MET A 207 -2.88 -1.20 -28.82
N TRP A 208 -3.20 -2.50 -28.95
CA TRP A 208 -2.21 -3.54 -29.22
C TRP A 208 -1.49 -3.34 -30.55
N LEU A 209 -2.23 -3.03 -31.61
CA LEU A 209 -1.65 -2.78 -32.93
C LEU A 209 -0.80 -1.50 -32.97
N GLU A 210 -1.18 -0.45 -32.22
CA GLU A 210 -0.34 0.74 -32.04
C GLU A 210 1.01 0.38 -31.38
N ALA A 211 0.99 -0.41 -30.30
CA ALA A 211 2.20 -0.86 -29.63
C ALA A 211 3.10 -1.70 -30.56
N LEU A 212 2.52 -2.63 -31.32
CA LEU A 212 3.27 -3.42 -32.30
C LEU A 212 3.84 -2.59 -33.45
N GLN A 213 3.12 -1.55 -33.90
CA GLN A 213 3.62 -0.63 -34.91
C GLN A 213 4.87 0.12 -34.41
N ASP A 214 4.83 0.65 -33.18
CA ASP A 214 5.97 1.36 -32.58
C ASP A 214 7.15 0.42 -32.26
N CYS A 215 6.87 -0.80 -31.77
CA CYS A 215 7.87 -1.86 -31.59
C CYS A 215 8.42 -2.43 -32.90
N GLY A 216 7.95 -1.99 -34.07
CA GLY A 216 8.56 -2.34 -35.34
C GLY A 216 9.97 -1.73 -35.51
N ALA A 217 10.30 -0.72 -34.70
CA ALA A 217 11.59 -0.03 -34.74
C ALA A 217 12.71 -0.91 -34.13
N PRO A 218 13.88 -1.08 -34.80
CA PRO A 218 14.91 -2.06 -34.40
C PRO A 218 15.48 -1.90 -33.00
N GLU A 219 15.39 -0.71 -32.43
CA GLU A 219 15.83 -0.39 -31.08
C GLU A 219 14.87 -0.90 -29.98
N ALA A 220 13.65 -1.31 -30.32
CA ALA A 220 12.68 -1.82 -29.37
C ALA A 220 13.03 -3.26 -28.96
N LYS A 221 13.51 -3.44 -27.73
CA LYS A 221 13.88 -4.75 -27.17
C LYS A 221 12.83 -5.34 -26.26
N HIS A 222 12.09 -4.49 -25.54
CA HIS A 222 11.05 -4.93 -24.63
C HIS A 222 9.76 -4.17 -24.88
N LEU A 223 8.66 -4.92 -24.96
CA LEU A 223 7.31 -4.39 -24.96
C LEU A 223 6.73 -4.58 -23.57
N VAL A 224 6.39 -3.49 -22.88
CA VAL A 224 5.77 -3.51 -21.56
C VAL A 224 4.46 -2.75 -21.63
N ILE A 225 3.35 -3.39 -21.27
CA ILE A 225 2.05 -2.74 -21.13
C ILE A 225 1.72 -2.63 -19.65
N VAL A 226 1.38 -1.42 -19.20
CA VAL A 226 0.96 -1.16 -17.82
C VAL A 226 -0.55 -0.95 -17.81
N THR A 227 -1.28 -1.77 -17.05
CA THR A 227 -2.73 -1.69 -16.92
C THR A 227 -3.15 -1.76 -15.45
N ARG A 228 -4.34 -1.24 -15.11
CA ARG A 228 -4.96 -1.48 -13.80
C ARG A 228 -5.75 -2.79 -13.77
N ASP A 229 -6.19 -3.28 -14.92
CA ASP A 229 -7.06 -4.45 -14.98
C ASP A 229 -6.24 -5.74 -15.07
N ASN A 230 -5.78 -6.20 -13.90
CA ASN A 230 -5.07 -7.48 -13.75
C ASN A 230 -5.99 -8.71 -13.89
N THR A 231 -7.29 -8.50 -14.15
CA THR A 231 -8.28 -9.55 -14.36
C THR A 231 -8.68 -9.75 -15.82
N LYS A 232 -8.13 -8.95 -16.75
CA LYS A 232 -8.31 -9.12 -18.21
C LYS A 232 -7.79 -10.48 -18.68
N LYS A 233 -8.68 -11.47 -18.69
CA LYS A 233 -8.40 -12.86 -19.10
C LYS A 233 -7.96 -12.99 -20.55
N ASP A 234 -8.21 -11.96 -21.36
CA ASP A 234 -7.84 -11.84 -22.76
C ASP A 234 -6.49 -11.12 -22.98
N TRP A 235 -5.81 -10.71 -21.90
CA TRP A 235 -4.46 -10.14 -21.96
C TRP A 235 -3.45 -10.96 -21.18
N VAL A 236 -3.83 -11.38 -19.98
CA VAL A 236 -2.91 -11.95 -19.01
C VAL A 236 -3.37 -13.30 -18.47
N TYR A 237 -2.38 -14.14 -18.19
CA TYR A 237 -2.48 -15.28 -17.31
C TYR A 237 -1.88 -14.92 -15.96
N ASN A 238 -2.63 -15.22 -14.89
CA ASN A 238 -2.22 -15.01 -13.52
C ASN A 238 -1.92 -16.39 -12.89
N PRO A 239 -0.64 -16.81 -12.81
CA PRO A 239 -0.30 -18.09 -12.20
C PRO A 239 -0.58 -18.06 -10.69
N GLU A 240 -1.08 -19.17 -10.13
CA GLU A 240 -1.28 -19.29 -8.68
C GLU A 240 0.05 -19.25 -7.91
N ARG A 241 1.11 -19.85 -8.50
CA ARG A 241 2.45 -19.93 -7.92
C ARG A 241 3.51 -19.48 -8.90
N VAL A 242 4.55 -18.84 -8.37
CA VAL A 242 5.67 -18.28 -9.13
C VAL A 242 6.98 -18.79 -8.56
N ALA A 243 7.94 -19.05 -9.45
CA ALA A 243 9.28 -19.47 -9.04
C ALA A 243 10.07 -18.25 -8.51
N THR A 244 10.74 -18.44 -7.38
CA THR A 244 11.71 -17.48 -6.84
C THR A 244 13.04 -17.62 -7.57
N ASP A 245 13.91 -16.63 -7.38
CA ASP A 245 15.27 -16.65 -7.92
C ASP A 245 16.10 -17.82 -7.35
N GLU A 246 15.71 -18.37 -6.20
CA GLU A 246 16.31 -19.54 -5.55
C GLU A 246 15.67 -20.88 -5.98
N GLY A 247 14.70 -20.84 -6.88
CA GLY A 247 14.01 -22.03 -7.42
C GLY A 247 12.84 -22.54 -6.57
N GLY A 248 12.50 -21.88 -5.46
CA GLY A 248 11.30 -22.18 -4.67
C GLY A 248 10.02 -21.70 -5.33
N LEU A 249 8.86 -22.29 -5.00
CA LEU A 249 7.55 -21.83 -5.51
C LEU A 249 6.78 -21.07 -4.43
N LEU A 250 6.55 -19.78 -4.65
CA LEU A 250 5.75 -18.92 -3.78
C LEU A 250 4.34 -18.69 -4.34
N GLN A 251 3.39 -18.37 -3.46
CA GLN A 251 2.07 -17.87 -3.84
C GLN A 251 2.21 -16.52 -4.54
N ASN A 252 1.54 -16.35 -5.68
CA ASN A 252 1.64 -15.13 -6.47
C ASN A 252 0.76 -13.98 -5.95
N GLY A 253 -0.37 -14.31 -5.34
CA GLY A 253 -1.40 -13.34 -4.90
C GLY A 253 -1.82 -12.31 -5.95
N GLY A 254 -1.70 -12.65 -7.23
CA GLY A 254 -2.05 -11.80 -8.35
C GLY A 254 -1.11 -10.64 -8.65
N LEU A 255 0.08 -10.59 -8.04
CA LEU A 255 1.06 -9.56 -8.33
C LEU A 255 1.70 -9.77 -9.72
N ILE A 256 2.25 -10.95 -9.98
CA ILE A 256 2.89 -11.26 -11.27
C ILE A 256 1.85 -11.71 -12.28
N THR A 257 1.84 -11.06 -13.43
CA THR A 257 1.03 -11.44 -14.59
C THR A 257 1.95 -11.81 -15.75
N LEU A 258 1.52 -12.78 -16.56
CA LEU A 258 2.22 -13.21 -17.78
C LEU A 258 1.33 -12.90 -18.99
N PRO A 259 1.87 -12.38 -20.10
CA PRO A 259 1.08 -12.20 -21.31
C PRO A 259 0.56 -13.54 -21.82
N LEU A 260 -0.62 -13.55 -22.43
CA LEU A 260 -1.12 -14.75 -23.08
C LEU A 260 -0.16 -15.23 -24.20
N PRO A 261 0.01 -16.55 -24.39
CA PRO A 261 0.93 -17.08 -25.39
C PRO A 261 0.67 -16.58 -26.81
N LEU A 262 -0.59 -16.36 -27.18
CA LEU A 262 -0.96 -15.84 -28.51
C LEU A 262 -0.49 -14.39 -28.73
N LEU A 263 -0.60 -13.54 -27.71
CA LEU A 263 -0.09 -12.17 -27.76
C LEU A 263 1.44 -12.17 -27.87
N ALA A 264 2.10 -12.99 -27.05
CA ALA A 264 3.55 -13.11 -27.08
C ALA A 264 4.05 -13.64 -28.44
N GLN A 265 3.34 -14.60 -29.04
CA GLN A 265 3.65 -15.14 -30.36
C GLN A 265 3.43 -14.11 -31.47
N GLU A 266 2.31 -13.36 -31.45
CA GLU A 266 2.05 -12.31 -32.42
C GLU A 266 3.12 -11.21 -32.35
N ALA A 267 3.47 -10.75 -31.15
CA ALA A 267 4.52 -9.76 -30.96
C ALA A 267 5.87 -10.25 -31.50
N LYS A 268 6.29 -11.48 -31.18
CA LYS A 268 7.53 -12.06 -31.73
C LYS A 268 7.49 -12.25 -33.24
N PHE A 269 6.33 -12.56 -33.80
CA PHE A 269 6.19 -12.72 -35.25
C PHE A 269 6.33 -11.39 -35.99
N ARG A 270 5.71 -10.31 -35.47
CA ARG A 270 5.78 -8.97 -36.08
C ARG A 270 7.09 -8.25 -35.78
N CYS A 271 7.64 -8.47 -34.59
CA CYS A 271 8.84 -7.82 -34.09
C CYS A 271 9.84 -8.88 -33.58
N PRO A 272 10.57 -9.58 -34.47
CA PRO A 272 11.45 -10.71 -34.09
C PRO A 272 12.62 -10.35 -33.19
N HIS A 273 12.92 -9.06 -33.06
CA HIS A 273 14.01 -8.52 -32.25
C HIS A 273 13.60 -8.24 -30.79
N LEU A 274 12.31 -8.39 -30.45
CA LEU A 274 11.85 -8.29 -29.06
C LEU A 274 12.41 -9.44 -28.23
N GLU A 275 13.14 -9.07 -27.18
CA GLU A 275 13.71 -9.97 -26.17
C GLU A 275 12.66 -10.33 -25.10
N GLY A 276 11.78 -9.39 -24.75
CA GLY A 276 10.74 -9.58 -23.72
C GLY A 276 9.41 -8.90 -24.04
N ILE A 277 8.32 -9.56 -23.67
CA ILE A 277 6.94 -9.05 -23.76
C ILE A 277 6.32 -9.19 -22.37
N HIS A 278 5.81 -8.10 -21.84
CA HIS A 278 5.28 -8.03 -20.48
C HIS A 278 3.97 -7.24 -20.49
N VAL A 279 2.99 -7.75 -19.76
CA VAL A 279 1.79 -6.99 -19.39
C VAL A 279 1.78 -7.03 -17.88
N ILE A 280 1.82 -5.86 -17.24
CA ILE A 280 1.98 -5.73 -15.79
C ILE A 280 0.87 -4.88 -15.21
N SER A 281 0.53 -5.14 -13.95
CA SER A 281 -0.41 -4.34 -13.21
C SER A 281 0.24 -3.04 -12.71
N LEU A 282 -0.58 -2.06 -12.33
CA LEU A 282 -0.12 -0.83 -11.72
C LEU A 282 0.55 -1.10 -10.35
N GLU A 283 0.06 -2.07 -9.58
CA GLU A 283 0.65 -2.50 -8.32
C GLU A 283 2.05 -3.11 -8.53
N MET A 284 2.24 -3.90 -9.59
CA MET A 284 3.54 -4.43 -9.98
C MET A 284 4.50 -3.30 -10.39
N LEU A 285 4.03 -2.32 -11.16
CA LEU A 285 4.83 -1.16 -11.51
C LEU A 285 5.28 -0.40 -10.26
N THR A 286 4.35 -0.11 -9.34
CA THR A 286 4.65 0.58 -8.07
C THR A 286 5.68 -0.19 -7.24
N HIS A 287 5.57 -1.51 -7.19
CA HIS A 287 6.57 -2.35 -6.53
C HIS A 287 7.95 -2.23 -7.20
N ILE A 288 8.04 -2.30 -8.54
CA ILE A 288 9.30 -2.15 -9.30
C ILE A 288 9.91 -0.76 -9.12
N LEU A 289 9.09 0.28 -9.05
CA LEU A 289 9.53 1.65 -8.81
C LEU A 289 10.17 1.78 -7.42
N ARG A 290 9.56 1.15 -6.41
CA ARG A 290 10.08 1.14 -5.04
C ARG A 290 11.37 0.34 -4.93
N THR A 291 11.33 -0.94 -5.28
CA THR A 291 12.44 -1.88 -5.03
C THR A 291 13.56 -1.77 -6.06
N GLY A 292 13.22 -1.47 -7.31
CA GLY A 292 14.17 -1.45 -8.41
C GLY A 292 14.78 -0.08 -8.69
N HIS A 293 14.09 1.00 -8.31
CA HIS A 293 14.45 2.39 -8.69
C HIS A 293 14.46 3.37 -7.50
N GLY A 294 14.16 2.91 -6.27
CA GLY A 294 14.21 3.75 -5.07
C GLY A 294 13.21 4.91 -5.07
N ALA A 295 12.15 4.84 -5.87
CA ALA A 295 11.18 5.91 -5.97
C ALA A 295 10.33 6.01 -4.70
N ARG A 296 10.10 7.24 -4.23
CA ARG A 296 9.16 7.54 -3.13
C ARG A 296 7.73 7.47 -3.67
N VAL A 297 7.07 6.34 -3.44
CA VAL A 297 5.73 6.03 -3.97
C VAL A 297 4.69 5.74 -2.87
N THR A 298 4.88 6.28 -1.66
CA THR A 298 4.05 5.97 -0.49
C THR A 298 2.58 6.37 -0.70
N ASN A 299 2.31 7.53 -1.30
CA ASN A 299 0.92 7.93 -1.56
C ASN A 299 0.29 7.08 -2.65
N LEU A 300 1.07 6.67 -3.66
CA LEU A 300 0.61 5.77 -4.72
C LEU A 300 0.29 4.37 -4.17
N VAL A 301 1.14 3.81 -3.30
CA VAL A 301 0.83 2.55 -2.61
C VAL A 301 -0.44 2.69 -1.79
N ARG A 302 -0.61 3.77 -1.04
CA ARG A 302 -1.86 4.01 -0.29
C ARG A 302 -3.10 4.09 -1.20
N ALA A 303 -2.97 4.69 -2.38
CA ALA A 303 -4.08 4.86 -3.32
C ALA A 303 -4.50 3.56 -4.03
N LEU A 304 -3.58 2.60 -4.17
CA LEU A 304 -3.82 1.34 -4.86
C LEU A 304 -4.32 0.22 -3.93
N GLN A 305 -4.49 0.49 -2.62
CA GLN A 305 -4.90 -0.55 -1.65
C GLN A 305 -6.22 -1.17 -2.10
N PRO A 306 -6.34 -2.52 -2.05
CA PRO A 306 -7.54 -3.18 -2.53
C PRO A 306 -8.76 -2.66 -1.76
N ASP A 307 -9.84 -2.35 -2.50
CA ASP A 307 -11.14 -2.11 -1.91
C ASP A 307 -11.47 -3.34 -1.05
N VAL A 308 -11.64 -3.13 0.25
CA VAL A 308 -12.02 -4.19 1.18
C VAL A 308 -13.38 -4.69 0.72
N GLY A 309 -13.36 -5.81 -0.01
CA GLY A 309 -14.57 -6.50 -0.42
C GLY A 309 -15.39 -6.72 0.84
N ASN A 310 -16.56 -6.07 0.88
CA ASN A 310 -17.51 -6.20 1.98
C ASN A 310 -17.65 -7.71 2.28
N PRO A 311 -17.26 -8.22 3.47
CA PRO A 311 -17.27 -9.64 3.75
C PRO A 311 -18.72 -10.11 3.76
N ARG A 312 -19.24 -10.45 2.58
CA ARG A 312 -20.50 -11.14 2.38
C ARG A 312 -20.23 -12.62 2.62
N GLY A 313 -19.98 -12.93 3.88
CA GLY A 313 -19.90 -14.27 4.42
C GLY A 313 -20.53 -14.21 5.79
N SER A 314 -21.70 -14.83 5.93
CA SER A 314 -22.50 -14.89 7.14
C SER A 314 -21.65 -15.07 8.40
N VAL A 315 -21.65 -14.06 9.28
CA VAL A 315 -21.46 -14.29 10.71
C VAL A 315 -22.57 -15.24 11.11
N ARG A 316 -22.25 -16.54 11.18
CA ARG A 316 -23.09 -17.52 11.84
C ARG A 316 -23.09 -17.12 13.30
N ASP A 317 -24.25 -16.68 13.76
CA ASP A 317 -24.60 -16.49 15.17
C ASP A 317 -24.49 -17.85 15.88
N GLY A 318 -23.25 -18.24 16.19
CA GLY A 318 -22.91 -19.31 17.11
C GLY A 318 -22.63 -18.66 18.46
N ARG A 319 -23.69 -18.18 19.11
CA ARG A 319 -23.64 -17.64 20.47
C ARG A 319 -23.28 -18.76 21.43
N ALA A 320 -21.98 -19.06 21.55
CA ALA A 320 -21.42 -19.74 22.70
C ALA A 320 -21.28 -18.69 23.80
N GLU A 321 -22.22 -18.69 24.74
CA GLU A 321 -22.04 -18.00 26.01
C GLU A 321 -20.80 -18.58 26.71
N ARG A 322 -19.67 -17.90 26.56
CA ARG A 322 -18.55 -17.97 27.49
C ARG A 322 -18.26 -16.55 27.93
N ARG A 323 -18.98 -16.10 28.96
CA ARG A 323 -18.46 -15.08 29.87
C ARG A 323 -17.18 -15.69 30.45
N GLY A 324 -16.04 -15.19 30.00
CA GLY A 324 -14.80 -15.36 30.74
C GLY A 324 -14.99 -14.65 32.07
N GLU A 325 -15.16 -15.42 33.13
CA GLU A 325 -14.79 -14.95 34.46
C GLU A 325 -13.32 -14.53 34.35
N SER A 326 -13.05 -13.27 34.69
CA SER A 326 -11.70 -12.76 34.92
C SER A 326 -11.11 -13.53 36.09
N ALA A 327 -10.63 -14.74 35.80
CA ALA A 327 -9.81 -15.49 36.72
C ALA A 327 -8.56 -14.66 36.94
N GLU A 328 -8.22 -14.40 38.21
CA GLU A 328 -6.89 -14.02 38.64
C GLU A 328 -5.93 -15.14 38.17
N GLY A 329 -5.54 -15.06 36.89
CA GLY A 329 -4.69 -16.03 36.23
C GLY A 329 -3.27 -15.87 36.72
N GLU A 330 -2.58 -17.01 36.84
CA GLU A 330 -1.13 -17.01 37.06
C GLU A 330 -0.44 -16.04 36.08
N PRO A 331 0.61 -15.33 36.51
CA PRO A 331 1.29 -14.35 35.67
C PRO A 331 1.72 -15.00 34.36
N VAL A 332 1.27 -14.43 33.24
CA VAL A 332 1.59 -14.91 31.90
C VAL A 332 3.11 -14.90 31.72
N ALA A 333 3.69 -16.08 31.54
CA ALA A 333 5.13 -16.23 31.31
C ALA A 333 5.46 -15.83 29.87
N VAL A 334 5.66 -14.54 29.64
CA VAL A 334 6.13 -13.99 28.35
C VAL A 334 7.65 -13.95 28.35
N SER A 335 8.28 -14.49 27.31
CA SER A 335 9.73 -14.49 27.15
C SER A 335 10.13 -14.10 25.73
N PHE A 336 11.33 -13.53 25.62
CA PHE A 336 11.98 -13.22 24.35
C PHE A 336 13.40 -13.80 24.34
N GLY A 337 13.76 -14.45 23.24
CA GLY A 337 15.11 -14.95 22.99
C GLY A 337 15.42 -15.09 21.51
N SER A 338 16.67 -15.42 21.18
CA SER A 338 17.13 -15.56 19.79
C SER A 338 16.35 -16.63 19.01
N SER A 339 15.82 -17.65 19.67
CA SER A 339 14.94 -18.65 19.04
C SER A 339 13.65 -18.03 18.48
N ASP A 340 13.13 -16.94 19.08
CA ASP A 340 11.94 -16.25 18.58
C ASP A 340 12.21 -15.49 17.26
N MET A 341 13.49 -15.19 17.00
CA MET A 341 13.95 -14.55 15.76
C MET A 341 14.12 -15.55 14.61
N ILE A 342 14.16 -16.84 14.90
CA ILE A 342 14.19 -17.90 13.89
C ILE A 342 12.77 -18.32 13.54
N PHE A 343 12.52 -18.48 12.25
CA PHE A 343 11.28 -19.05 11.77
C PHE A 343 11.39 -20.57 11.74
N GLU A 344 10.95 -21.24 12.80
CA GLU A 344 10.79 -22.69 12.80
C GLU A 344 9.30 -23.02 12.79
N PRO A 345 8.73 -23.39 11.63
CA PRO A 345 7.34 -23.78 11.59
C PRO A 345 7.21 -25.12 12.34
N GLY A 346 6.28 -25.18 13.30
CA GLY A 346 6.03 -26.40 14.08
C GLY A 346 5.50 -27.55 13.22
N GLU A 347 5.07 -28.65 13.84
CA GLU A 347 4.63 -29.86 13.10
C GLU A 347 3.50 -29.62 12.09
N ASP A 348 2.67 -28.58 12.29
CA ASP A 348 1.55 -28.20 11.40
C ASP A 348 1.91 -27.08 10.40
N THR A 349 2.96 -27.29 9.61
CA THR A 349 3.41 -26.31 8.59
C THR A 349 2.38 -25.99 7.50
N GLU A 350 1.34 -26.85 7.33
CA GLU A 350 0.27 -26.69 6.34
C GLU A 350 -1.01 -26.05 6.91
N GLY A 351 -1.05 -25.77 8.21
CA GLY A 351 -2.17 -25.12 8.88
C GLY A 351 -2.52 -23.73 8.31
N PRO A 352 -3.78 -23.28 8.43
CA PRO A 352 -4.22 -21.99 7.89
C PRO A 352 -3.45 -20.80 8.50
N VAL A 353 -3.12 -20.85 9.80
CA VAL A 353 -2.33 -19.83 10.49
C VAL A 353 -0.93 -19.73 9.89
N TRP A 354 -0.21 -20.86 9.78
CA TRP A 354 1.15 -20.85 9.24
C TRP A 354 1.21 -20.44 7.77
N ARG A 355 0.22 -20.82 6.96
CA ARG A 355 0.08 -20.31 5.60
C ARG A 355 -0.06 -18.78 5.57
N ALA A 356 -0.87 -18.22 6.45
CA ALA A 356 -1.04 -16.78 6.53
C ALA A 356 0.20 -16.05 7.10
N VAL A 357 0.89 -16.63 8.09
CA VAL A 357 2.18 -16.09 8.60
C VAL A 357 3.24 -16.07 7.51
N ASN A 358 3.36 -17.14 6.72
CA ASN A 358 4.26 -17.17 5.56
C ASN A 358 3.88 -16.12 4.51
N ALA A 359 2.57 -15.94 4.27
CA ALA A 359 2.08 -14.95 3.33
C ALA A 359 2.27 -13.50 3.82
N LEU A 360 2.27 -13.24 5.14
CA LEU A 360 2.63 -11.93 5.71
C LEU A 360 4.08 -11.53 5.42
N ARG A 361 4.96 -12.50 5.20
CA ARG A 361 6.37 -12.27 4.88
C ARG A 361 6.66 -12.31 3.38
N ALA A 362 5.63 -12.55 2.56
CA ALA A 362 5.79 -12.57 1.12
C ALA A 362 5.98 -11.15 0.56
N GLU A 363 6.71 -11.03 -0.54
CA GLU A 363 6.81 -9.78 -1.26
C GLU A 363 5.45 -9.40 -1.86
N GLY A 364 5.00 -8.17 -1.60
CA GLY A 364 3.78 -7.63 -2.18
C GLY A 364 2.67 -7.46 -1.17
N TRP A 365 2.41 -6.20 -0.87
CA TRP A 365 1.33 -5.70 -0.02
C TRP A 365 -0.08 -6.27 -0.29
N SER A 366 -0.41 -6.70 -1.52
CA SER A 366 -1.68 -7.40 -1.80
C SER A 366 -1.76 -8.77 -1.10
N ILE A 367 -0.68 -9.57 -1.18
CA ILE A 367 -0.59 -10.88 -0.51
C ILE A 367 -0.63 -10.68 1.00
N THR A 368 0.19 -9.76 1.52
CA THR A 368 0.26 -9.52 2.95
C THR A 368 -1.05 -8.95 3.50
N ASN A 369 -1.77 -8.11 2.72
CA ASN A 369 -3.08 -7.62 3.11
C ASN A 369 -4.12 -8.74 3.19
N ALA A 370 -4.14 -9.64 2.20
CA ALA A 370 -5.03 -10.81 2.21
C ALA A 370 -4.69 -11.77 3.36
N ALA A 371 -3.41 -11.94 3.67
CA ALA A 371 -2.93 -12.74 4.79
C ALA A 371 -3.36 -12.17 6.14
N ALA A 372 -3.22 -10.85 6.34
CA ALA A 372 -3.67 -10.17 7.54
C ALA A 372 -5.20 -10.30 7.73
N ALA A 373 -5.98 -10.13 6.66
CA ALA A 373 -7.42 -10.31 6.70
C ALA A 373 -7.84 -11.75 7.06
N ALA A 374 -7.12 -12.75 6.55
CA ALA A 374 -7.35 -14.15 6.91
C ALA A 374 -7.02 -14.43 8.38
N LEU A 375 -5.93 -13.83 8.91
CA LEU A 375 -5.51 -14.04 10.30
C LEU A 375 -6.53 -13.56 11.33
N THR A 376 -7.30 -12.51 11.03
CA THR A 376 -8.37 -12.01 11.91
C THR A 376 -9.29 -13.13 12.39
N GLU A 377 -9.62 -14.11 11.54
CA GLU A 377 -10.50 -15.24 11.90
C GLU A 377 -9.83 -16.27 12.82
N TYR A 378 -8.50 -16.35 12.82
CA TYR A 378 -7.74 -17.38 13.53
C TYR A 378 -7.06 -16.88 14.80
N MET A 379 -7.01 -15.56 15.04
CA MET A 379 -6.27 -14.97 16.16
C MET A 379 -6.64 -15.55 17.53
N HIS A 380 -7.88 -15.98 17.76
CA HIS A 380 -8.28 -16.58 19.05
C HIS A 380 -7.69 -17.97 19.31
N GLN A 381 -7.11 -18.61 18.29
CA GLN A 381 -6.63 -20.00 18.35
C GLN A 381 -5.11 -20.10 18.25
N VAL A 382 -4.41 -18.97 18.10
CA VAL A 382 -2.95 -18.97 17.95
C VAL A 382 -2.28 -19.24 19.29
N ASN A 383 -1.19 -20.00 19.25
CA ASN A 383 -0.32 -20.16 20.41
C ASN A 383 0.68 -18.98 20.52
N ALA A 384 1.47 -18.95 21.61
CA ALA A 384 2.45 -17.90 21.87
C ALA A 384 3.46 -17.71 20.72
N ASP A 385 4.02 -18.81 20.19
CA ASP A 385 5.01 -18.74 19.11
C ASP A 385 4.38 -18.20 17.82
N GLN A 386 3.18 -18.65 17.47
CA GLN A 386 2.43 -18.14 16.33
C GLN A 386 2.11 -16.66 16.49
N ALA A 387 1.68 -16.21 17.68
CA ALA A 387 1.44 -14.80 17.95
C ALA A 387 2.70 -13.95 17.74
N LYS A 388 3.87 -14.40 18.24
CA LYS A 388 5.16 -13.74 17.98
C LYS A 388 5.48 -13.69 16.49
N GLN A 389 5.36 -14.80 15.76
CA GLN A 389 5.66 -14.83 14.33
C GLN A 389 4.69 -13.95 13.50
N ILE A 390 3.42 -13.87 13.90
CA ILE A 390 2.42 -12.94 13.34
C ILE A 390 2.85 -11.50 13.60
N GLY A 391 3.24 -11.16 14.83
CA GLY A 391 3.70 -9.82 15.21
C GLY A 391 4.89 -9.37 14.37
N ARG A 392 5.86 -10.26 14.16
CA ARG A 392 6.99 -10.00 13.24
C ARG A 392 6.54 -9.79 11.81
N GLY A 393 5.66 -10.67 11.31
CA GLY A 393 5.10 -10.56 9.95
C GLY A 393 4.33 -9.27 9.73
N ILE A 394 3.62 -8.78 10.76
CA ILE A 394 2.92 -7.50 10.72
C ILE A 394 3.89 -6.34 10.50
N VAL A 395 4.97 -6.26 11.28
CA VAL A 395 5.95 -5.18 11.16
C VAL A 395 6.63 -5.21 9.79
N ALA A 396 7.07 -6.40 9.36
CA ALA A 396 7.69 -6.59 8.05
C ALA A 396 6.75 -6.13 6.91
N ALA A 397 5.49 -6.59 6.92
CA ALA A 397 4.50 -6.22 5.90
C ALA A 397 4.13 -4.72 5.94
N SER A 398 4.06 -4.13 7.13
CA SER A 398 3.73 -2.71 7.31
C SER A 398 4.87 -1.81 6.82
N ASN A 399 6.12 -2.23 6.98
CA ASN A 399 7.29 -1.55 6.39
C ASN A 399 7.25 -1.57 4.86
N ASP A 400 6.50 -2.51 4.28
CA ASP A 400 6.17 -2.58 2.86
C ASP A 400 4.86 -1.82 2.51
N ASP A 401 4.39 -0.91 3.38
CA ASP A 401 3.20 -0.06 3.24
C ASP A 401 1.87 -0.84 3.13
N ALA A 402 1.83 -2.10 3.60
CA ALA A 402 0.57 -2.85 3.70
C ALA A 402 -0.26 -2.34 4.87
N LEU A 403 -1.52 -1.93 4.62
CA LEU A 403 -2.37 -1.34 5.66
C LEU A 403 -3.08 -2.38 6.53
N LYS A 404 -3.50 -3.52 5.98
CA LYS A 404 -4.25 -4.53 6.76
C LYS A 404 -3.45 -5.16 7.90
N PRO A 405 -2.13 -5.36 7.80
CA PRO A 405 -1.32 -5.75 8.95
C PRO A 405 -1.39 -4.75 10.11
N ILE A 406 -1.40 -3.44 9.81
CA ILE A 406 -1.54 -2.38 10.82
C ILE A 406 -2.93 -2.46 11.47
N GLU A 407 -3.99 -2.60 10.67
CA GLU A 407 -5.36 -2.77 11.17
C GLU A 407 -5.50 -4.03 12.04
N LEU A 408 -4.87 -5.14 11.64
CA LEU A 408 -4.85 -6.38 12.43
C LEU A 408 -4.17 -6.17 13.78
N ALA A 409 -3.02 -5.48 13.81
CA ALA A 409 -2.33 -5.16 15.05
C ALA A 409 -3.22 -4.34 15.99
N GLN A 410 -3.84 -3.27 15.47
CA GLN A 410 -4.75 -2.43 16.24
C GLN A 410 -5.97 -3.21 16.74
N HIS A 411 -6.54 -4.06 15.89
CA HIS A 411 -7.70 -4.87 16.26
C HIS A 411 -7.37 -5.85 17.39
N VAL A 412 -6.21 -6.52 17.32
CA VAL A 412 -5.82 -7.50 18.34
C VAL A 412 -5.41 -6.83 19.64
N LEU A 413 -4.63 -5.74 19.57
CA LEU A 413 -4.10 -5.08 20.76
C LEU A 413 -5.15 -4.25 21.52
N ASN A 414 -6.16 -3.72 20.82
CA ASN A 414 -7.28 -3.00 21.45
C ASN A 414 -8.52 -3.89 21.71
N GLY A 415 -8.50 -5.16 21.25
CA GLY A 415 -9.62 -6.07 21.36
C GLY A 415 -9.65 -6.79 22.71
N ASP A 416 -10.70 -6.54 23.50
CA ASP A 416 -10.96 -7.23 24.77
C ASP A 416 -11.27 -8.73 24.57
N GLU A 417 -11.64 -9.14 23.35
CA GLU A 417 -11.91 -10.52 22.97
C GLU A 417 -10.66 -11.41 22.86
N TYR A 418 -9.47 -10.81 22.89
CA TYR A 418 -8.20 -11.53 22.87
C TYR A 418 -7.64 -11.68 24.30
N SER A 419 -6.88 -12.74 24.56
CA SER A 419 -6.23 -12.90 25.86
C SER A 419 -5.03 -11.95 25.98
N ALA A 420 -4.69 -11.56 27.21
CA ALA A 420 -3.47 -10.80 27.50
C ALA A 420 -2.21 -11.53 26.99
N GLU A 421 -2.21 -12.88 27.03
CA GLU A 421 -1.14 -13.70 26.47
C GLU A 421 -0.97 -13.53 24.96
N ILE A 422 -2.06 -13.52 24.19
CA ILE A 422 -2.00 -13.29 22.73
C ILE A 422 -1.50 -11.87 22.44
N ARG A 423 -2.04 -10.86 23.12
CA ARG A 423 -1.63 -9.46 22.94
C ARG A 423 -0.15 -9.26 23.26
N ALA A 424 0.31 -9.79 24.40
CA ALA A 424 1.70 -9.65 24.82
C ALA A 424 2.67 -10.39 23.88
N ASN A 425 2.37 -11.63 23.47
CA ASN A 425 3.23 -12.36 22.54
C ASN A 425 3.23 -11.74 21.12
N LEU A 426 2.11 -11.19 20.67
CA LEU A 426 2.07 -10.40 19.44
C LEU A 426 3.03 -9.21 19.52
N LEU A 427 2.98 -8.44 20.62
CA LEU A 427 3.89 -7.32 20.85
C LEU A 427 5.35 -7.74 20.97
N VAL A 428 5.67 -8.87 21.62
CA VAL A 428 7.04 -9.42 21.61
C VAL A 428 7.52 -9.63 20.18
N GLY A 429 6.67 -10.19 19.32
CA GLY A 429 6.97 -10.34 17.90
C GLY A 429 7.22 -9.01 17.20
N MET A 430 6.37 -8.01 17.43
CA MET A 430 6.52 -6.68 16.82
C MET A 430 7.80 -5.98 17.30
N LEU A 431 8.07 -5.97 18.60
CA LEU A 431 9.28 -5.40 19.19
C LEU A 431 10.53 -6.13 18.71
N GLY A 432 10.44 -7.47 18.62
CA GLY A 432 11.46 -8.35 18.05
C GLY A 432 11.86 -7.91 16.65
N GLU A 433 10.90 -7.81 15.74
CA GLU A 433 11.16 -7.38 14.36
C GLU A 433 11.58 -5.91 14.29
N THR A 434 11.09 -5.02 15.14
CA THR A 434 11.51 -3.61 15.07
C THR A 434 12.95 -3.42 15.53
N TYR A 435 13.37 -4.00 16.66
CA TYR A 435 14.60 -3.63 17.35
C TYR A 435 15.73 -4.66 17.30
N PHE A 436 15.48 -5.88 16.85
CA PHE A 436 16.46 -6.97 16.88
C PHE A 436 16.73 -7.55 15.49
N ASP A 437 17.94 -8.05 15.28
CA ASP A 437 18.31 -8.80 14.08
C ASP A 437 17.91 -10.29 14.17
N GLU A 438 18.25 -11.06 13.16
CA GLU A 438 17.95 -12.50 13.09
C GLU A 438 18.58 -13.33 14.21
N ASN A 439 19.61 -12.81 14.88
CA ASN A 439 20.29 -13.47 16.00
C ASN A 439 19.72 -13.02 17.36
N GLY A 440 18.76 -12.08 17.37
CA GLY A 440 18.27 -11.45 18.59
C GLY A 440 19.20 -10.38 19.15
N GLU A 441 20.17 -9.90 18.36
CA GLU A 441 21.04 -8.80 18.76
C GLU A 441 20.38 -7.45 18.44
N PRO A 442 20.60 -6.40 19.26
CA PRO A 442 20.05 -5.07 18.99
C PRO A 442 20.51 -4.53 17.63
N ARG A 443 19.57 -4.00 16.84
CA ARG A 443 19.83 -3.34 15.55
C ARG A 443 19.29 -1.92 15.48
N LYS A 444 19.65 -1.21 14.40
CA LYS A 444 18.99 0.04 14.02
C LYS A 444 17.52 -0.27 13.73
N PRO A 445 16.56 0.37 14.41
CA PRO A 445 15.17 -0.02 14.31
C PRO A 445 14.55 0.39 12.99
N THR A 446 13.56 -0.38 12.55
CA THR A 446 12.75 -0.07 11.37
C THR A 446 11.28 -0.38 11.62
N ALA A 447 10.42 0.63 11.54
CA ALA A 447 8.97 0.45 11.64
C ALA A 447 8.23 1.54 10.86
N HIS A 448 7.10 1.17 10.28
CA HIS A 448 6.11 2.10 9.73
C HIS A 448 5.58 3.02 10.85
N SER A 449 5.28 4.29 10.54
CA SER A 449 4.89 5.29 11.55
C SER A 449 3.71 4.86 12.42
N ASP A 450 2.71 4.20 11.82
CA ASP A 450 1.54 3.71 12.56
C ASP A 450 1.90 2.54 13.49
N ILE A 451 2.84 1.68 13.09
CA ILE A 451 3.37 0.63 13.96
C ILE A 451 4.16 1.26 15.11
N THR A 452 4.98 2.27 14.82
CA THR A 452 5.69 3.03 15.86
C THR A 452 4.71 3.61 16.88
N GLY A 453 3.61 4.22 16.44
CA GLY A 453 2.54 4.69 17.34
C GLY A 453 2.01 3.56 18.23
N ILE A 454 1.59 2.44 17.64
CA ILE A 454 1.10 1.26 18.37
C ILE A 454 2.11 0.76 19.41
N LEU A 455 3.39 0.68 19.06
CA LEU A 455 4.44 0.21 19.97
C LEU A 455 4.62 1.13 21.18
N PHE A 456 4.42 2.43 21.03
CA PHE A 456 4.53 3.39 22.14
C PHE A 456 3.22 3.47 22.95
N ASP A 457 2.07 3.49 22.29
CA ASP A 457 0.74 3.61 22.93
C ASP A 457 0.44 2.44 23.88
N HIS A 458 0.82 1.22 23.50
CA HIS A 458 0.59 0.03 24.31
C HIS A 458 1.62 -0.21 25.41
N ALA A 459 2.62 0.67 25.57
CA ALA A 459 3.67 0.43 26.57
C ALA A 459 3.24 0.70 28.01
N GLY A 460 2.16 1.49 28.19
CA GLY A 460 1.57 1.77 29.50
C GLY A 460 0.47 0.79 29.93
N ASP A 461 0.02 -0.12 29.06
CA ASP A 461 -1.06 -1.06 29.34
C ASP A 461 -0.55 -2.23 30.21
N ALA A 462 -1.36 -2.60 31.21
CA ALA A 462 -1.02 -3.64 32.18
C ALA A 462 -0.88 -5.02 31.53
N ASP A 463 -1.70 -5.31 30.52
CA ASP A 463 -1.75 -6.62 29.85
C ASP A 463 -0.57 -6.84 28.90
N THR A 464 0.00 -5.76 28.38
CA THR A 464 1.08 -5.76 27.40
C THR A 464 2.44 -5.44 28.02
N ARG A 465 2.49 -4.84 29.22
CA ARG A 465 3.73 -4.44 29.91
C ARG A 465 4.76 -5.56 29.98
N VAL A 466 4.33 -6.81 30.20
CA VAL A 466 5.19 -7.98 30.27
C VAL A 466 5.98 -8.22 28.97
N ALA A 467 5.46 -7.80 27.80
CA ALA A 467 6.18 -7.86 26.54
C ALA A 467 7.38 -6.90 26.51
N TYR A 468 7.21 -5.67 27.02
CA TYR A 468 8.26 -4.65 27.11
C TYR A 468 9.32 -5.03 28.15
N GLU A 469 8.91 -5.64 29.27
CA GLU A 469 9.83 -6.16 30.27
C GLU A 469 10.70 -7.28 29.68
N ALA A 470 10.08 -8.22 28.95
CA ALA A 470 10.78 -9.35 28.33
C ALA A 470 11.74 -8.93 27.19
N THR A 471 11.45 -7.84 26.49
CA THR A 471 12.22 -7.38 25.31
C THR A 471 13.08 -6.15 25.62
N ILE A 472 12.45 -4.99 25.83
CA ILE A 472 13.10 -3.70 26.00
C ILE A 472 13.91 -3.66 27.30
N ALA A 473 13.28 -3.92 28.44
CA ALA A 473 13.94 -3.75 29.74
C ALA A 473 15.05 -4.78 29.97
N THR A 474 14.86 -6.01 29.50
CA THR A 474 15.83 -7.10 29.70
C THR A 474 16.99 -7.02 28.70
N THR A 475 16.70 -6.70 27.42
CA THR A 475 17.70 -6.85 26.35
C THR A 475 18.21 -5.52 25.80
N LEU A 476 17.38 -4.47 25.70
CA LEU A 476 17.79 -3.18 25.13
C LEU A 476 18.25 -2.14 26.15
N ASP A 477 17.89 -2.26 27.43
CA ASP A 477 18.29 -1.28 28.46
C ASP A 477 19.81 -0.99 28.49
N PRO A 478 20.72 -1.99 28.34
CA PRO A 478 22.15 -1.73 28.25
C PRO A 478 22.57 -0.85 27.07
N PHE A 479 21.76 -0.83 26.00
CA PHE A 479 22.00 -0.11 24.74
C PHE A 479 21.13 1.14 24.61
N ARG A 480 20.36 1.51 25.64
CA ARG A 480 19.36 2.58 25.61
C ARG A 480 19.86 3.92 25.07
N LYS A 481 21.13 4.26 25.32
CA LYS A 481 21.76 5.51 24.84
C LYS A 481 21.99 5.56 23.32
N LEU A 482 21.88 4.43 22.63
CA LEU A 482 22.05 4.30 21.17
C LEU A 482 20.75 4.60 20.40
N TYR A 483 19.63 4.79 21.11
CA TYR A 483 18.31 5.06 20.54
C TYR A 483 17.82 6.43 20.98
N LEU A 484 17.05 7.12 20.16
CA LEU A 484 16.49 8.43 20.52
C LEU A 484 15.42 8.30 21.63
N ALA A 485 14.49 7.36 21.46
CA ALA A 485 13.56 6.89 22.49
C ALA A 485 13.36 5.38 22.35
N LEU A 486 12.95 4.70 23.42
CA LEU A 486 12.45 3.32 23.38
C LEU A 486 11.02 3.31 23.94
N PRO A 487 10.15 2.43 23.46
CA PRO A 487 8.80 2.32 24.00
C PRO A 487 8.83 1.77 25.44
N GLY A 488 7.88 2.20 26.27
CA GLY A 488 7.83 1.90 27.71
C GLY A 488 8.63 2.86 28.58
N GLU A 489 9.37 3.78 27.97
CA GLU A 489 9.92 4.91 28.67
C GLU A 489 8.83 5.94 29.02
N PRO A 490 8.98 6.72 30.11
CA PRO A 490 8.04 7.78 30.41
C PRO A 490 7.98 8.75 29.22
N GLU A 491 6.77 9.08 28.76
CA GLU A 491 6.58 10.06 27.69
C GLU A 491 7.31 11.36 28.05
N ARG A 492 8.31 11.68 27.24
CA ARG A 492 9.07 12.92 27.31
C ARG A 492 9.12 13.49 25.90
N GLY A 493 8.72 14.75 25.76
CA GLY A 493 9.01 15.49 24.54
C GLY A 493 10.53 15.51 24.31
N ILE A 494 10.93 15.17 23.10
CA ILE A 494 12.30 15.24 22.58
C ILE A 494 12.44 16.62 21.93
N PRO A 495 13.13 17.58 22.59
CA PRO A 495 13.33 18.90 22.02
C PRO A 495 14.22 18.79 20.77
N ILE A 496 13.71 19.27 19.65
CA ILE A 496 14.44 19.39 18.39
C ILE A 496 14.97 20.82 18.26
N GLU A 497 16.26 20.95 18.07
CA GLU A 497 16.94 22.22 17.83
C GLU A 497 17.38 22.30 16.36
N LEU A 498 16.74 23.18 15.59
CA LEU A 498 17.11 23.43 14.20
C LEU A 498 18.15 24.55 14.13
N GLN A 499 19.29 24.24 13.51
CA GLN A 499 20.32 25.23 13.22
C GLN A 499 20.13 25.72 11.79
N LEU A 500 19.82 27.01 11.63
CA LEU A 500 19.52 27.62 10.33
C LEU A 500 20.52 28.73 9.99
N SER A 501 20.90 28.83 8.71
CA SER A 501 21.58 29.99 8.13
C SER A 501 20.65 30.66 7.12
N GLY A 502 19.86 31.63 7.56
CA GLY A 502 18.71 32.12 6.80
C GLY A 502 17.60 31.07 6.77
N SER A 503 17.13 30.68 5.58
CA SER A 503 16.18 29.56 5.40
C SER A 503 16.88 28.20 5.26
N ARG A 504 18.21 28.17 5.14
CA ARG A 504 18.97 26.97 4.86
C ARG A 504 19.27 26.18 6.13
N LEU A 505 18.90 24.90 6.15
CA LEU A 505 19.21 23.99 7.24
C LEU A 505 20.71 23.70 7.28
N ILE A 506 21.36 24.00 8.41
CA ILE A 506 22.78 23.72 8.65
C ILE A 506 23.02 22.62 9.70
N GLY A 507 22.01 22.23 10.46
CA GLY A 507 22.10 21.18 11.45
C GLY A 507 20.75 20.95 12.15
N CYS A 508 20.60 19.79 12.77
CA CYS A 508 19.44 19.44 13.57
C CYS A 508 19.92 18.58 14.74
N GLN A 509 19.55 18.96 15.96
CA GLN A 509 20.00 18.30 17.17
C GLN A 509 18.83 17.90 18.07
N ALA A 510 19.03 16.87 18.89
CA ALA A 510 18.20 16.55 20.04
C ALA A 510 19.10 16.31 21.26
N ASP A 511 18.81 16.95 22.39
CA ASP A 511 19.62 16.88 23.62
C ASP A 511 21.13 17.11 23.37
N GLY A 512 21.46 18.03 22.46
CA GLY A 512 22.84 18.36 22.07
C GLY A 512 23.55 17.30 21.22
N LYS A 513 22.83 16.30 20.70
CA LYS A 513 23.33 15.28 19.76
C LYS A 513 22.87 15.61 18.35
N ASP A 514 23.78 15.52 17.39
CA ASP A 514 23.46 15.71 15.97
C ASP A 514 22.60 14.57 15.44
N LEU A 515 21.48 14.92 14.80
CA LEU A 515 20.61 13.98 14.08
C LEU A 515 20.87 13.98 12.58
N LEU A 516 21.49 15.04 12.06
CA LEU A 516 21.80 15.22 10.64
C LEU A 516 23.28 15.57 10.42
N GLU A 517 23.81 15.16 9.26
CA GLU A 517 25.15 15.50 8.79
C GLU A 517 25.14 16.06 7.36
N MET A 518 26.08 16.96 7.04
CA MET A 518 26.12 17.71 5.77
C MET A 518 26.58 16.92 4.55
N ASN A 519 27.24 15.78 4.76
CA ASN A 519 27.83 14.97 3.69
C ASN A 519 27.41 13.52 3.86
N ALA A 520 26.10 13.31 4.06
CA ALA A 520 25.55 11.97 4.19
C ALA A 520 25.74 11.20 2.87
N PRO A 521 26.08 9.91 2.91
CA PRO A 521 25.97 9.01 1.76
C PRO A 521 24.55 9.07 1.18
N GLU A 522 24.41 8.82 -0.12
CA GLU A 522 23.12 8.89 -0.83
C GLU A 522 22.00 8.08 -0.15
N SER A 523 22.34 6.94 0.47
CA SER A 523 21.38 6.11 1.20
C SER A 523 20.79 6.74 2.46
N ARG A 524 21.38 7.83 2.98
CA ARG A 524 20.94 8.55 4.18
C ARG A 524 20.51 9.99 3.91
N GLN A 525 20.56 10.45 2.66
CA GLN A 525 20.21 11.82 2.30
C GLN A 525 18.70 12.08 2.43
N LEU A 526 18.35 13.27 2.93
CA LEU A 526 16.95 13.71 3.04
C LEU A 526 16.38 14.08 1.66
N VAL A 527 17.22 14.61 0.78
CA VAL A 527 16.85 15.04 -0.57
C VAL A 527 17.27 13.98 -1.59
N SER A 528 16.41 13.70 -2.56
CA SER A 528 16.72 12.76 -3.64
C SER A 528 17.03 13.55 -4.92
N GLY A 529 18.12 13.21 -5.62
CA GLY A 529 18.39 13.75 -6.96
C GLY A 529 19.37 14.92 -7.06
N GLY A 530 20.20 15.16 -6.05
CA GLY A 530 21.39 16.00 -6.22
C GLY A 530 21.13 17.51 -6.35
N LYS A 531 20.01 18.02 -5.80
CA LYS A 531 19.68 19.46 -5.80
C LYS A 531 19.16 19.87 -4.43
N SER A 532 19.30 21.15 -4.07
CA SER A 532 18.59 21.70 -2.89
C SER A 532 17.09 21.65 -3.13
N GLU A 533 16.33 21.36 -2.07
CA GLU A 533 14.86 21.28 -2.07
C GLU A 533 14.29 22.12 -0.92
N GLU A 534 13.15 22.78 -1.13
CA GLU A 534 12.39 23.39 -0.05
C GLU A 534 11.49 22.33 0.60
N MET A 535 11.58 22.19 1.92
CA MET A 535 10.80 21.23 2.70
C MET A 535 10.07 21.93 3.85
N PRO A 536 8.78 21.61 4.11
CA PRO A 536 8.10 22.06 5.32
C PRO A 536 8.80 21.50 6.57
N VAL A 537 8.91 22.28 7.64
CA VAL A 537 9.49 21.78 8.90
C VAL A 537 8.73 20.57 9.46
N THR A 538 7.42 20.51 9.27
CA THR A 538 6.60 19.34 9.62
C THR A 538 7.06 18.07 8.92
N ASP A 539 7.46 18.17 7.64
CA ASP A 539 7.91 17.03 6.86
C ASP A 539 9.30 16.58 7.32
N LEU A 540 10.16 17.52 7.76
CA LEU A 540 11.42 17.19 8.42
C LEU A 540 11.19 16.44 9.72
N LEU A 541 10.27 16.90 10.57
CA LEU A 541 9.93 16.22 11.83
C LEU A 541 9.38 14.82 11.56
N ALA A 542 8.49 14.65 10.58
CA ALA A 542 8.00 13.34 10.18
C ALA A 542 9.13 12.43 9.63
N ALA A 543 10.10 13.00 8.92
CA ALA A 543 11.28 12.26 8.44
C ALA A 543 12.19 11.82 9.60
N LEU A 544 12.42 12.67 10.60
CA LEU A 544 13.16 12.33 11.82
C LEU A 544 12.43 11.26 12.62
N ALA A 545 11.12 11.41 12.85
CA ALA A 545 10.30 10.45 13.58
C ALA A 545 10.37 9.05 12.95
N ARG A 546 10.29 9.00 11.61
CA ARG A 546 10.42 7.75 10.84
C ARG A 546 11.83 7.15 10.93
N GLU A 547 12.85 7.97 10.75
CA GLU A 547 14.24 7.50 10.79
C GLU A 547 14.59 6.93 12.17
N PHE A 548 14.23 7.61 13.25
CA PHE A 548 14.58 7.23 14.62
C PHE A 548 13.56 6.30 15.30
N VAL A 549 12.49 5.92 14.59
CA VAL A 549 11.40 5.06 15.07
C VAL A 549 10.83 5.56 16.40
N VAL A 550 10.36 6.81 16.38
CA VAL A 550 9.67 7.46 17.49
C VAL A 550 8.36 8.09 16.99
N PRO A 551 7.31 8.21 17.83
CA PRO A 551 6.11 8.95 17.46
C PRO A 551 6.43 10.41 17.14
N GLU A 552 5.82 10.97 16.09
CA GLU A 552 6.00 12.39 15.72
C GLU A 552 5.57 13.32 16.87
N THR A 553 4.57 12.92 17.65
CA THR A 553 4.09 13.63 18.83
C THR A 553 5.12 13.77 19.94
N MET A 554 6.16 12.93 19.95
CA MET A 554 7.28 13.06 20.88
C MET A 554 8.27 14.14 20.43
N LEU A 555 8.33 14.51 19.15
CA LEU A 555 9.27 15.52 18.68
C LEU A 555 8.71 16.93 18.89
N THR A 556 9.36 17.73 19.74
CA THR A 556 8.90 19.08 20.08
C THR A 556 9.86 20.12 19.54
N LEU A 557 9.37 21.09 18.77
CA LEU A 557 10.16 22.21 18.25
C LEU A 557 9.81 23.49 19.02
N GLU A 558 10.82 24.24 19.47
CA GLU A 558 10.59 25.59 19.99
C GLU A 558 10.30 26.57 18.84
N GLY A 559 9.08 27.09 18.78
CA GLY A 559 8.67 28.12 17.83
C GLY A 559 7.61 27.67 16.82
N PRO A 560 7.32 28.49 15.79
CA PRO A 560 6.31 28.16 14.79
C PRO A 560 6.81 27.03 13.89
N THR A 561 5.98 26.01 13.60
CA THR A 561 6.31 24.92 12.66
C THR A 561 5.85 25.18 11.22
N ASN A 562 5.08 26.24 11.01
CA ASN A 562 4.47 26.58 9.71
C ASN A 562 5.41 27.40 8.81
N PHE A 563 6.63 26.91 8.57
CA PHE A 563 7.55 27.52 7.60
C PHE A 563 8.33 26.47 6.79
N GLN A 564 8.92 26.92 5.68
CA GLN A 564 9.73 26.09 4.78
C GLN A 564 11.22 26.30 5.07
N ILE A 565 11.99 25.23 4.93
CA ILE A 565 13.46 25.24 5.04
C ILE A 565 14.08 24.76 3.73
N GLU A 566 15.20 25.35 3.35
CA GLU A 566 16.02 24.87 2.23
C GLU A 566 16.95 23.76 2.74
N LEU A 567 16.78 22.56 2.21
CA LEU A 567 17.65 21.42 2.48
C LEU A 567 18.84 21.42 1.52
N PRO A 568 20.10 21.41 2.03
CA PRO A 568 21.27 21.22 1.20
C PRO A 568 21.25 19.86 0.51
N GLU A 569 21.78 19.80 -0.72
CA GLU A 569 21.86 18.57 -1.55
C GLU A 569 22.33 17.32 -0.80
N ARG A 570 23.34 17.45 0.08
CA ARG A 570 24.00 16.31 0.73
C ARG A 570 23.66 16.16 2.22
N ILE A 571 22.69 16.93 2.71
CA ILE A 571 22.24 16.77 4.08
C ILE A 571 21.49 15.45 4.23
N GLY A 572 21.78 14.73 5.31
CA GLY A 572 21.10 13.46 5.61
C GLY A 572 21.23 13.09 7.06
N PHE A 573 20.66 11.96 7.45
CA PHE A 573 20.71 11.47 8.82
C PHE A 573 22.12 11.05 9.21
N VAL A 574 22.49 11.19 10.49
CA VAL A 574 23.75 10.64 11.03
C VAL A 574 23.77 9.11 10.93
N GLY A 575 24.97 8.53 10.93
CA GLY A 575 25.14 7.08 10.96
C GLY A 575 24.92 6.55 12.37
N TRP A 576 23.73 6.07 12.69
CA TRP A 576 23.37 5.70 14.06
C TRP A 576 22.91 4.24 14.20
N GLY A 577 22.85 3.78 15.46
CA GLY A 577 22.36 2.47 15.87
C GLY A 577 23.41 1.68 16.64
N PRO A 578 23.04 0.50 17.17
CA PRO A 578 23.93 -0.32 18.01
C PRO A 578 25.29 -0.63 17.39
N ASN A 579 25.33 -0.79 16.07
CA ASN A 579 26.53 -1.13 15.32
C ASN A 579 27.41 0.08 14.96
N SER A 580 26.89 1.31 15.04
CA SER A 580 27.71 2.51 14.76
C SER A 580 28.40 3.05 16.01
N GLY A 581 27.86 2.75 17.20
CA GLY A 581 28.35 3.28 18.47
C GLY A 581 27.97 4.75 18.72
N GLU A 582 27.19 5.36 17.84
CA GLU A 582 26.72 6.75 17.99
C GLU A 582 25.71 6.84 19.14
N LEU A 583 25.95 7.76 20.07
CA LEU A 583 25.08 7.98 21.22
C LEU A 583 24.08 9.08 20.91
N LEU A 584 22.81 8.72 20.84
CA LEU A 584 21.70 9.66 20.63
C LEU A 584 21.18 10.28 21.93
N ARG A 585 21.71 9.86 23.09
CA ARG A 585 21.39 10.39 24.42
C ARG A 585 22.63 10.62 25.29
#